data_AF-A0A5M6DFU4-F1
#
_entry.id   AF-A0A5M6DFU4-F1
#
_cell.length_a   1.000
_cell.length_b   1.000
_cell.length_c   1.000
_cell.angle_alpha   90.00
_cell.angle_beta   90.00
_cell.angle_gamma   90.00
#
_symmetry.space_group_name_H-M   'P 1'
#
loop_
_entity.id
_entity.type
_entity.pdbx_description
1 polymer ?
#
loop_
_entity_poly.entity_id
_entity_poly.type
_entity_poly.pdbx_seq_one_letter_code
_entity_poly.pdbx_strand_id
1 'polypeptide(L)'
;MDFKNYFQEFSQRKENIKLLEKQLEEDYKRFVDSNRAEIRKHIPKNGDIVEYIPDKDKGSYRSEEWKYLKVTDNRIISHDRWHSYIPEIGVIPLDEHYTPLQNYNERITISSFKKIEKPIADKSATIGCIYILNIENTDIHKIGFSVNPLSRISSIRTSNPFDIKIAAIFKCFHANKLERELHNHFQSKRKNREWFVLDNENLKEIKEYIGENLIVELDEDGLEREKPIDDSKL
;
A
#
# COMPACT_ATOMS: atom_id res chain seq x y z
N MET A 1 -19.48 40.34 -46.04
CA MET A 1 -19.83 38.94 -45.76
C MET A 1 -21.11 38.97 -44.95
N ASP A 2 -22.21 38.39 -45.45
CA ASP A 2 -23.52 38.41 -44.79
C ASP A 2 -23.47 37.60 -43.49
N PHE A 3 -23.91 38.22 -42.39
CA PHE A 3 -23.91 37.61 -41.06
C PHE A 3 -24.73 36.32 -41.00
N LYS A 4 -25.79 36.23 -41.83
CA LYS A 4 -26.59 34.99 -41.98
C LYS A 4 -25.79 33.86 -42.63
N ASN A 5 -25.01 34.16 -43.67
CA ASN A 5 -24.16 33.18 -44.34
C ASN A 5 -23.05 32.69 -43.39
N TYR A 6 -22.43 33.58 -42.62
CA TYR A 6 -21.44 33.19 -41.61
C TYR A 6 -22.02 32.25 -40.55
N PHE A 7 -23.22 32.54 -40.04
CA PHE A 7 -23.87 31.69 -39.04
C PHE A 7 -24.29 30.32 -39.59
N GLN A 8 -24.75 30.28 -40.85
CA GLN A 8 -25.01 29.01 -41.55
C GLN A 8 -23.72 28.20 -41.73
N GLU A 9 -22.63 28.80 -42.21
CA GLU A 9 -21.33 28.14 -42.34
C GLU A 9 -20.80 27.62 -41.00
N PHE A 10 -20.92 28.41 -39.93
CA PHE A 10 -20.54 28.00 -38.58
C PHE A 10 -21.38 26.81 -38.08
N SER A 11 -22.70 26.84 -38.31
CA SER A 11 -23.60 25.75 -37.93
C SER A 11 -23.26 24.46 -38.67
N GLN A 12 -23.01 24.55 -39.98
CA GLN A 12 -22.57 23.42 -40.81
C GLN A 12 -21.23 22.84 -40.33
N ARG A 13 -20.26 23.69 -40.00
CA ARG A 13 -18.96 23.26 -39.43
C ARG A 13 -19.15 22.54 -38.10
N LYS A 14 -20.02 23.05 -37.22
CA LYS A 14 -20.33 22.43 -35.94
C LYS A 14 -20.96 21.03 -36.12
N GLU A 15 -21.86 20.87 -37.08
CA GLU A 15 -22.43 19.56 -37.41
C GLU A 15 -21.39 18.60 -37.99
N ASN A 16 -20.53 19.08 -38.88
CA ASN A 16 -19.43 18.28 -39.44
C ASN A 16 -18.45 17.82 -38.35
N ILE A 17 -18.11 18.69 -37.39
CA ILE A 17 -17.26 18.33 -36.24
C ILE A 17 -17.92 17.20 -35.44
N LYS A 18 -19.21 17.33 -35.11
CA LYS A 18 -19.94 16.27 -34.39
C LYS A 18 -19.96 14.94 -35.15
N LEU A 19 -20.11 14.99 -36.47
CA LEU A 19 -20.09 13.78 -37.30
C LEU A 19 -18.70 13.12 -37.29
N LEU A 20 -17.64 13.92 -37.42
CA LEU A 20 -16.26 13.44 -37.35
C LEU A 20 -15.93 12.86 -35.98
N GLU A 21 -16.37 13.49 -34.88
CA GLU A 21 -16.22 12.98 -33.52
C GLU A 21 -16.89 11.60 -33.37
N LYS A 22 -18.12 11.47 -33.88
CA LYS A 22 -18.85 10.19 -33.87
C LYS A 22 -18.13 9.12 -34.69
N GLN A 23 -17.64 9.46 -35.88
CA GLN A 23 -16.94 8.50 -36.73
C GLN A 23 -15.61 8.06 -36.10
N LEU A 24 -14.87 9.00 -35.52
CA LEU A 24 -13.65 8.71 -34.76
C LEU A 24 -13.92 7.76 -33.59
N GLU A 25 -15.03 7.95 -32.88
CA GLU A 25 -15.46 7.07 -31.79
C GLU A 25 -15.76 5.65 -32.29
N GLU A 26 -16.49 5.51 -33.39
CA GLU A 26 -16.79 4.21 -34.01
C GLU A 26 -15.52 3.49 -34.49
N ASP A 27 -14.61 4.20 -35.15
CA ASP A 27 -13.35 3.66 -35.64
C ASP A 27 -12.46 3.22 -34.48
N TYR A 28 -12.40 4.02 -33.42
CA TYR A 28 -11.63 3.69 -32.23
C TYR A 28 -12.22 2.48 -31.47
N LYS A 29 -13.56 2.38 -31.38
CA LYS A 29 -14.24 1.18 -30.87
C LYS A 29 -13.85 -0.07 -31.67
N ARG A 30 -13.94 0.00 -33.00
CA ARG A 30 -13.56 -1.10 -33.89
C ARG A 30 -12.10 -1.50 -33.69
N PHE A 31 -11.21 -0.52 -33.54
CA PHE A 31 -9.81 -0.74 -33.26
C PHE A 31 -9.61 -1.50 -31.94
N VAL A 32 -10.21 -1.03 -30.84
CA VAL A 32 -10.07 -1.68 -29.52
C VAL A 32 -10.63 -3.10 -29.54
N ASP A 33 -11.80 -3.31 -30.15
CA ASP A 33 -12.40 -4.64 -30.23
C ASP A 33 -11.57 -5.61 -31.10
N SER A 34 -11.05 -5.13 -32.23
CA SER A 34 -10.21 -5.93 -33.13
C SER A 34 -8.84 -6.27 -32.54
N ASN A 35 -8.32 -5.41 -31.65
CA ASN A 35 -7.00 -5.57 -31.04
C ASN A 35 -7.07 -6.00 -29.57
N ARG A 36 -8.24 -6.37 -29.05
CA ARG A 36 -8.48 -6.63 -27.63
C ARG A 36 -7.49 -7.64 -27.02
N ALA A 37 -7.18 -8.71 -27.76
CA ALA A 37 -6.24 -9.74 -27.31
C ALA A 37 -4.80 -9.19 -27.17
N GLU A 38 -4.38 -8.36 -28.12
CA GLU A 38 -3.05 -7.74 -28.11
C GLU A 38 -2.95 -6.67 -27.01
N ILE A 39 -3.95 -5.80 -26.91
CA ILE A 39 -4.07 -4.79 -25.86
C ILE A 39 -3.95 -5.43 -24.48
N ARG A 40 -4.63 -6.57 -24.24
CA ARG A 40 -4.55 -7.30 -22.97
C ARG A 40 -3.15 -7.81 -22.61
N LYS A 41 -2.26 -8.07 -23.58
CA LYS A 41 -0.88 -8.46 -23.29
C LYS A 41 -0.08 -7.33 -22.64
N HIS A 42 -0.46 -6.09 -22.92
CA HIS A 42 0.21 -4.89 -22.41
C HIS A 42 -0.44 -4.31 -21.15
N ILE A 43 -1.67 -4.73 -20.81
CA ILE A 43 -2.36 -4.29 -19.60
C ILE A 43 -1.80 -5.03 -18.36
N PRO A 44 -1.49 -4.32 -17.27
CA PRO A 44 -1.14 -4.91 -15.98
C PRO A 44 -2.20 -5.90 -15.46
N LYS A 45 -1.75 -6.95 -14.77
CA LYS A 45 -2.65 -7.93 -14.16
C LYS A 45 -3.16 -7.41 -12.82
N ASN A 46 -4.28 -7.98 -12.34
CA ASN A 46 -4.76 -7.74 -10.98
C ASN A 46 -3.65 -8.03 -9.95
N GLY A 47 -3.39 -7.08 -9.07
CA GLY A 47 -2.34 -7.11 -8.06
C GLY A 47 -0.97 -6.60 -8.52
N ASP A 48 -0.81 -6.24 -9.80
CA ASP A 48 0.37 -5.51 -10.26
C ASP A 48 0.41 -4.11 -9.66
N ILE A 49 1.62 -3.60 -9.45
CA ILE A 49 1.87 -2.21 -9.03
C ILE A 49 2.36 -1.44 -10.25
N VAL A 50 1.79 -0.26 -10.47
CA VAL A 50 2.22 0.66 -11.53
C VAL A 50 2.55 2.02 -10.94
N GLU A 51 3.41 2.77 -11.62
CA GLU A 51 3.71 4.16 -11.27
C GLU A 51 2.70 5.06 -11.96
N TYR A 52 2.09 5.96 -11.19
CA TYR A 52 1.15 6.95 -11.75
C TYR A 52 1.94 7.98 -12.55
N ILE A 53 1.48 8.24 -13.77
CA ILE A 53 2.00 9.32 -14.61
C ILE A 53 0.85 10.32 -14.80
N PRO A 54 0.93 11.51 -14.19
CA PRO A 54 -0.08 12.53 -14.36
C PRO A 54 -0.20 12.91 -15.84
N ASP A 55 -1.43 12.88 -16.36
CA ASP A 55 -1.71 13.38 -17.69
C ASP A 55 -1.73 14.92 -17.62
N LYS A 56 -0.61 15.54 -18.03
CA LYS A 56 -0.41 17.00 -17.97
C LYS A 56 -1.44 17.76 -18.80
N ASP A 57 -1.98 17.14 -19.86
CA ASP A 57 -2.88 17.78 -20.82
C ASP A 57 -4.35 17.70 -20.39
N LYS A 58 -4.69 16.83 -19.43
CA LYS A 58 -6.08 16.64 -18.96
C LYS A 58 -6.42 17.38 -17.66
N GLY A 59 -5.53 18.26 -17.18
CA GLY A 59 -5.80 19.06 -15.99
C GLY A 59 -6.15 18.20 -14.78
N SER A 60 -5.43 17.10 -14.57
CA SER A 60 -5.73 16.15 -13.51
C SER A 60 -5.61 16.84 -12.14
N TYR A 61 -6.74 17.18 -11.53
CA TYR A 61 -6.91 17.70 -10.16
C TYR A 61 -6.53 16.68 -9.06
N ARG A 62 -5.73 15.65 -9.39
CA ARG A 62 -5.42 14.54 -8.49
C ARG A 62 -4.10 14.86 -7.81
N SER A 63 -4.09 14.84 -6.47
CA SER A 63 -3.01 15.34 -5.62
C SER A 63 -1.67 14.71 -5.99
N GLU A 64 -0.58 15.47 -5.81
CA GLU A 64 0.82 15.03 -6.02
C GLU A 64 1.23 13.83 -5.13
N GLU A 65 0.31 13.32 -4.32
CA GLU A 65 0.52 12.27 -3.32
C GLU A 65 0.50 10.86 -3.92
N TRP A 66 -0.01 10.68 -5.14
CA TRP A 66 -0.13 9.35 -5.76
C TRP A 66 1.16 8.99 -6.49
N LYS A 67 2.02 8.26 -5.80
CA LYS A 67 3.25 7.74 -6.39
C LYS A 67 3.03 6.38 -7.06
N TYR A 68 2.29 5.50 -6.39
CA TYR A 68 2.08 4.12 -6.83
C TYR A 68 0.59 3.75 -6.84
N LEU A 69 0.26 2.74 -7.65
CA LEU A 69 -1.11 2.29 -7.87
C LEU A 69 -1.17 0.77 -7.86
N LYS A 70 -2.08 0.19 -7.08
CA LYS A 70 -2.36 -1.25 -7.11
C LYS A 70 -3.52 -1.53 -8.05
N VAL A 71 -3.30 -2.36 -9.06
CA VAL A 71 -4.34 -2.77 -10.01
C VAL A 71 -5.32 -3.69 -9.29
N THR A 72 -6.60 -3.32 -9.24
CA THR A 72 -7.67 -4.12 -8.63
C THR A 72 -8.55 -4.80 -9.64
N ASP A 73 -8.65 -4.22 -10.84
CA ASP A 73 -9.17 -4.90 -12.01
C ASP A 73 -8.48 -4.42 -13.28
N ASN A 74 -8.48 -5.31 -14.27
CA ASN A 74 -7.90 -5.07 -15.60
C ASN A 74 -8.99 -5.09 -16.67
N ARG A 75 -10.21 -4.68 -16.30
CA ARG A 75 -11.34 -4.66 -17.21
C ARG A 75 -11.22 -3.44 -18.12
N ILE A 76 -11.17 -3.69 -19.43
CA ILE A 76 -11.40 -2.64 -20.43
C ILE A 76 -12.89 -2.32 -20.39
N ILE A 77 -13.24 -1.15 -19.87
CA ILE A 77 -14.62 -0.69 -19.75
C ILE A 77 -14.90 0.32 -20.85
N SER A 78 -16.05 0.17 -21.51
CA SER A 78 -16.64 1.23 -22.34
C SER A 78 -17.60 2.04 -21.47
N HIS A 79 -17.29 3.32 -21.24
CA HIS A 79 -18.22 4.22 -20.56
C HIS A 79 -19.24 4.77 -21.55
N ASP A 80 -20.52 4.51 -21.29
CA ASP A 80 -21.63 4.84 -22.19
C ASP A 80 -22.19 6.26 -21.97
N ARG A 81 -21.41 7.21 -21.42
CA ARG A 81 -21.96 8.54 -21.08
C ARG A 81 -21.20 9.78 -21.52
N TRP A 82 -19.88 9.74 -21.74
CA TRP A 82 -19.13 10.92 -22.17
C TRP A 82 -17.89 10.56 -23.01
N HIS A 83 -18.14 9.97 -24.20
CA HIS A 83 -17.29 9.97 -25.39
C HIS A 83 -15.80 9.65 -25.24
N SER A 84 -15.44 8.52 -24.63
CA SER A 84 -14.15 7.91 -24.96
C SER A 84 -14.13 6.43 -24.60
N TYR A 85 -13.89 5.57 -25.59
CA TYR A 85 -13.58 4.14 -25.40
C TYR A 85 -12.19 3.92 -24.78
N ILE A 86 -11.73 4.84 -23.93
CA ILE A 86 -10.37 4.79 -23.41
C ILE A 86 -10.26 3.54 -22.53
N PRO A 87 -9.33 2.62 -22.83
CA PRO A 87 -9.07 1.52 -21.93
C PRO A 87 -8.62 2.11 -20.60
N GLU A 88 -9.39 1.78 -19.57
CA GLU A 88 -9.14 2.14 -18.19
C GLU A 88 -8.82 0.89 -17.37
N ILE A 89 -8.15 1.10 -16.26
CA ILE A 89 -7.92 0.07 -15.25
C ILE A 89 -8.46 0.53 -13.90
N GLY A 90 -8.99 -0.41 -13.12
CA GLY A 90 -9.34 -0.19 -11.72
C GLY A 90 -8.08 -0.20 -10.88
N VAL A 91 -7.87 0.82 -10.07
CA VAL A 91 -6.68 0.97 -9.22
C VAL A 91 -7.03 1.43 -7.81
N ILE A 92 -6.16 1.16 -6.85
CA ILE A 92 -6.14 1.78 -5.54
C ILE A 92 -4.87 2.64 -5.45
N PRO A 93 -4.99 3.96 -5.20
CA PRO A 93 -3.83 4.81 -4.95
C PRO A 93 -3.08 4.39 -3.70
N LEU A 94 -1.76 4.43 -3.78
CA LEU A 94 -0.87 4.07 -2.69
C LEU A 94 0.10 5.22 -2.37
N ASP A 95 0.48 5.30 -1.10
CA ASP A 95 1.58 6.14 -0.65
C ASP A 95 2.95 5.56 -1.09
N GLU A 96 4.03 6.23 -0.71
CA GLU A 96 5.40 5.77 -0.98
C GLU A 96 5.77 4.44 -0.31
N HIS A 97 4.96 3.97 0.64
CA HIS A 97 5.08 2.71 1.37
C HIS A 97 4.13 1.62 0.84
N TYR A 98 3.43 1.86 -0.27
CA TYR A 98 2.44 0.95 -0.87
C TYR A 98 1.20 0.71 0.00
N THR A 99 0.90 1.60 0.93
CA THR A 99 -0.32 1.57 1.74
C THR A 99 -1.46 2.22 0.95
N PRO A 100 -2.66 1.60 0.90
CA PRO A 100 -3.84 2.24 0.32
C PRO A 100 -4.09 3.62 0.94
N LEU A 101 -4.05 4.66 0.11
CA LEU A 101 -4.47 6.02 0.49
C LEU A 101 -5.99 6.12 0.60
N GLN A 102 -6.71 5.18 -0.04
CA GLN A 102 -8.16 5.17 -0.11
C GLN A 102 -8.72 3.74 -0.06
N ASN A 103 -9.98 3.61 0.35
CA ASN A 103 -10.68 2.33 0.52
C ASN A 103 -11.59 1.95 -0.67
N TYR A 104 -11.55 2.70 -1.77
CA TYR A 104 -12.36 2.44 -2.96
C TYR A 104 -11.51 2.43 -4.23
N ASN A 105 -12.04 1.80 -5.29
CA ASN A 105 -11.37 1.72 -6.58
C ASN A 105 -11.52 3.04 -7.34
N GLU A 106 -10.39 3.52 -7.84
CA GLU A 106 -10.27 4.60 -8.80
C GLU A 106 -10.15 4.04 -10.22
N ARG A 107 -10.49 4.85 -11.21
CA ARG A 107 -10.31 4.52 -12.64
C ARG A 107 -9.28 5.46 -13.24
N ILE A 108 -8.29 4.90 -13.90
CA ILE A 108 -7.31 5.67 -14.66
C ILE A 108 -7.15 5.11 -16.07
N THR A 109 -6.79 5.99 -17.00
CA THR A 109 -6.53 5.61 -18.39
C THR A 109 -5.19 4.90 -18.53
N ILE A 110 -5.04 4.04 -19.55
CA ILE A 110 -3.75 3.35 -19.77
C ILE A 110 -2.57 4.29 -20.04
N SER A 111 -2.82 5.51 -20.50
CA SER A 111 -1.79 6.53 -20.71
C SER A 111 -1.32 7.18 -19.40
N SER A 112 -2.07 7.01 -18.31
CA SER A 112 -1.77 7.62 -17.01
C SER A 112 -0.94 6.72 -16.09
N PHE A 113 -0.33 5.66 -16.63
CA PHE A 113 0.58 4.83 -15.86
C PHE A 113 1.71 4.29 -16.71
N LYS A 114 2.83 4.02 -16.06
CA LYS A 114 3.89 3.18 -16.61
C LYS A 114 3.95 1.90 -15.81
N LYS A 115 3.94 0.77 -16.54
CA LYS A 115 4.25 -0.51 -15.92
C LYS A 115 5.68 -0.41 -15.42
N ILE A 116 5.82 -0.49 -14.11
CA ILE A 116 7.11 -0.70 -13.48
C ILE A 116 7.28 -2.21 -13.31
N GLU A 117 8.50 -2.71 -13.52
CA GLU A 117 8.85 -3.96 -12.85
C GLU A 117 8.57 -3.72 -11.38
N LYS A 118 7.76 -4.59 -10.74
CA LYS A 118 7.42 -4.48 -9.32
C LYS A 118 8.66 -3.94 -8.62
N PRO A 119 8.62 -2.72 -8.03
CA PRO A 119 9.73 -2.24 -7.23
C PRO A 119 9.80 -3.26 -6.13
N ILE A 120 10.74 -4.22 -6.24
CA ILE A 120 10.65 -5.58 -5.71
C ILE A 120 9.75 -5.50 -4.49
N ALA A 121 8.46 -5.81 -4.68
CA ALA A 121 7.53 -5.75 -3.57
C ALA A 121 8.09 -6.82 -2.69
N ASP A 122 8.88 -6.40 -1.71
CA ASP A 122 9.66 -7.31 -0.93
C ASP A 122 8.58 -8.22 -0.38
N LYS A 123 8.61 -9.50 -0.77
CA LYS A 123 7.62 -10.46 -0.25
C LYS A 123 7.69 -10.50 1.28
N SER A 124 8.73 -9.87 1.86
CA SER A 124 8.91 -9.57 3.27
C SER A 124 8.14 -8.37 3.82
N ALA A 125 7.49 -7.50 3.03
CA ALA A 125 6.63 -6.41 3.56
C ALA A 125 5.31 -6.92 4.16
N THR A 126 5.35 -8.08 4.82
CA THR A 126 4.33 -8.50 5.76
C THR A 126 4.32 -7.49 6.89
N ILE A 127 3.27 -6.67 6.94
CA ILE A 127 2.92 -5.94 8.15
C ILE A 127 2.77 -6.99 9.25
N GLY A 128 3.59 -6.89 10.26
CA GLY A 128 3.60 -7.78 11.40
C GLY A 128 3.97 -7.02 12.66
N CYS A 129 4.17 -7.77 13.73
CA CYS A 129 4.63 -7.22 14.98
C CYS A 129 5.92 -7.91 15.41
N ILE A 130 6.89 -7.14 15.90
CA ILE A 130 7.94 -7.65 16.78
C ILE A 130 7.36 -7.68 18.18
N TYR A 131 7.55 -8.78 18.89
CA TYR A 131 7.22 -8.88 20.31
C TYR A 131 8.46 -9.24 21.12
N ILE A 132 8.55 -8.66 22.30
CA ILE A 132 9.55 -8.99 23.31
C ILE A 132 8.82 -9.61 24.50
N LEU A 133 9.18 -10.84 24.85
CA LEU A 133 8.67 -11.51 26.04
C LEU A 133 9.77 -11.63 27.07
N ASN A 134 9.43 -11.54 28.35
CA ASN A 134 10.33 -11.71 29.48
C ASN A 134 9.94 -12.97 30.25
N ILE A 135 10.92 -13.78 30.67
CA ILE A 135 10.70 -14.77 31.74
C ILE A 135 10.71 -14.03 33.05
N GLU A 136 9.60 -14.08 33.77
CA GLU A 136 9.38 -13.30 34.98
C GLU A 136 10.54 -13.48 35.98
N ASN A 137 10.96 -12.38 36.61
CA ASN A 137 12.09 -12.30 37.54
C ASN A 137 13.47 -12.65 36.94
N THR A 138 13.65 -12.49 35.63
CA THR A 138 14.94 -12.70 34.95
C THR A 138 15.21 -11.62 33.89
N ASP A 139 16.47 -11.50 33.45
CA ASP A 139 16.85 -10.68 32.29
C ASP A 139 16.72 -11.44 30.96
N ILE A 140 16.05 -12.60 30.96
CA ILE A 140 15.93 -13.46 29.79
C ILE A 140 14.71 -13.05 28.97
N HIS A 141 14.99 -12.62 27.75
CA HIS A 141 14.00 -12.10 26.83
C HIS A 141 13.94 -12.90 25.54
N LYS A 142 12.73 -13.09 25.02
CA LYS A 142 12.47 -13.64 23.70
C LYS A 142 12.19 -12.51 22.73
N ILE A 143 12.90 -12.48 21.60
CA ILE A 143 12.57 -11.61 20.47
C ILE A 143 11.93 -12.49 19.40
N GLY A 144 10.69 -12.19 19.01
CA GLY A 144 10.02 -12.90 17.93
C GLY A 144 9.11 -12.00 17.11
N PHE A 145 8.60 -12.53 15.99
CA PHE A 145 7.65 -11.82 15.15
C PHE A 145 6.36 -12.64 14.93
N SER A 146 5.26 -11.95 14.65
CA SER A 146 3.99 -12.57 14.23
C SER A 146 3.08 -11.54 13.56
N VAL A 147 2.21 -11.98 12.66
CA VAL A 147 1.08 -11.17 12.17
C VAL A 147 -0.06 -11.07 13.19
N ASN A 148 -0.12 -12.01 14.14
CA ASN A 148 -1.05 -12.01 15.27
C ASN A 148 -0.25 -12.35 16.55
N PRO A 149 0.38 -11.35 17.19
CA PRO A 149 1.28 -11.57 18.33
C PRO A 149 0.54 -12.14 19.54
N LEU A 150 -0.66 -11.65 19.87
CA LEU A 150 -1.41 -12.10 21.05
C LEU A 150 -1.75 -13.61 21.00
N SER A 151 -2.24 -14.09 19.84
CA SER A 151 -2.52 -15.51 19.65
C SER A 151 -1.24 -16.36 19.77
N ARG A 152 -0.14 -15.89 19.17
CA ARG A 152 1.17 -16.58 19.25
C ARG A 152 1.69 -16.63 20.68
N ILE A 153 1.59 -15.54 21.43
CA ILE A 153 2.03 -15.43 22.83
C ILE A 153 1.22 -16.34 23.73
N SER A 154 -0.11 -16.41 23.56
CA SER A 154 -0.98 -17.34 24.27
C SER A 154 -0.55 -18.81 24.05
N SER A 155 -0.24 -19.18 22.81
CA SER A 155 0.31 -20.51 22.49
C SER A 155 1.66 -20.76 23.17
N ILE A 156 2.57 -19.77 23.18
CA ILE A 156 3.86 -19.89 23.87
C ILE A 156 3.66 -20.11 25.37
N ARG A 157 2.81 -19.30 26.03
CA ARG A 157 2.48 -19.44 27.46
C ARG A 157 1.99 -20.84 27.81
N THR A 158 1.14 -21.41 26.97
CA THR A 158 0.60 -22.77 27.18
C THR A 158 1.69 -23.86 27.09
N SER A 159 2.72 -23.63 26.27
CA SER A 159 3.78 -24.60 25.99
C SER A 159 5.08 -24.38 26.79
N ASN A 160 5.18 -23.30 27.57
CA ASN A 160 6.37 -22.94 28.32
C ASN A 160 6.14 -23.18 29.82
N PRO A 161 7.02 -23.92 30.52
CA PRO A 161 6.88 -24.15 31.96
C PRO A 161 7.16 -22.91 32.84
N PHE A 162 7.65 -21.82 32.27
CA PHE A 162 7.95 -20.57 33.00
C PHE A 162 6.88 -19.50 32.77
N ASP A 163 6.70 -18.63 33.76
CA ASP A 163 5.82 -17.47 33.65
C ASP A 163 6.38 -16.42 32.68
N ILE A 164 5.55 -16.01 31.72
CA ILE A 164 5.94 -15.11 30.63
C ILE A 164 5.16 -13.80 30.68
N LYS A 165 5.90 -12.69 30.80
CA LYS A 165 5.38 -11.32 30.66
C LYS A 165 5.66 -10.77 29.27
N ILE A 166 4.77 -9.90 28.79
CA ILE A 166 4.97 -9.15 27.55
C ILE A 166 5.75 -7.89 27.93
N ALA A 167 6.96 -7.73 27.42
CA ALA A 167 7.77 -6.54 27.66
C ALA A 167 7.48 -5.44 26.64
N ALA A 168 7.24 -5.80 25.37
CA ALA A 168 6.87 -4.85 24.32
C ALA A 168 6.25 -5.54 23.10
N ILE A 169 5.43 -4.80 22.34
CA ILE A 169 4.95 -5.17 21.01
C ILE A 169 5.01 -3.97 20.09
N PHE A 170 5.74 -4.09 18.98
CA PHE A 170 5.94 -3.04 17.98
C PHE A 170 5.28 -3.42 16.67
N LYS A 171 4.50 -2.52 16.08
CA LYS A 171 4.02 -2.69 14.70
C LYS A 171 5.14 -2.30 13.76
N CYS A 172 5.45 -3.14 12.80
CA CYS A 172 6.50 -2.82 11.85
C CYS A 172 6.23 -3.47 10.48
N PHE A 173 6.74 -2.80 9.46
CA PHE A 173 6.93 -3.41 8.15
C PHE A 173 8.13 -4.36 8.22
N HIS A 174 8.12 -5.42 7.43
CA HIS A 174 9.25 -6.36 7.36
C HIS A 174 9.63 -7.02 8.69
N ALA A 175 8.63 -7.36 9.51
CA ALA A 175 8.86 -7.89 10.87
C ALA A 175 9.78 -9.13 10.90
N ASN A 176 9.75 -9.97 9.86
CA ASN A 176 10.64 -11.13 9.74
C ASN A 176 12.11 -10.73 9.49
N LYS A 177 12.35 -9.68 8.68
CA LYS A 177 13.69 -9.17 8.40
C LYS A 177 14.23 -8.45 9.63
N LEU A 178 13.40 -7.63 10.26
CA LEU A 178 13.72 -6.90 11.47
C LEU A 178 14.04 -7.83 12.64
N GLU A 179 13.29 -8.92 12.81
CA GLU A 179 13.59 -9.95 13.82
C GLU A 179 14.98 -10.56 13.62
N ARG A 180 15.32 -10.92 12.38
CA ARG A 180 16.65 -11.43 12.03
C ARG A 180 17.75 -10.41 12.27
N GLU A 181 17.51 -9.14 11.98
CA GLU A 181 18.48 -8.05 12.23
C GLU A 181 18.71 -7.88 13.73
N LEU A 182 17.66 -7.81 14.54
CA LEU A 182 17.75 -7.75 16.00
C LEU A 182 18.46 -8.98 16.57
N HIS A 183 18.14 -10.18 16.06
CA HIS A 183 18.80 -11.41 16.47
C HIS A 183 20.31 -11.39 16.19
N ASN A 184 20.72 -10.83 15.06
CA ASN A 184 22.14 -10.67 14.70
C ASN A 184 22.80 -9.59 15.56
N HIS A 185 22.12 -8.47 15.78
CA HIS A 185 22.59 -7.37 16.61
C HIS A 185 22.89 -7.82 18.05
N PHE A 186 21.99 -8.61 18.64
CA PHE A 186 22.16 -9.17 19.98
C PHE A 186 22.75 -10.59 20.00
N GLN A 187 23.44 -11.02 18.93
CA GLN A 187 23.96 -12.39 18.83
C GLN A 187 24.89 -12.76 19.98
N SER A 188 25.70 -11.81 20.47
CA SER A 188 26.60 -12.01 21.62
C SER A 188 25.87 -12.25 22.94
N LYS A 189 24.60 -11.83 23.03
CA LYS A 189 23.72 -11.97 24.20
C LYS A 189 22.77 -13.16 24.09
N ARG A 190 22.83 -13.93 23.00
CA ARG A 190 21.95 -15.07 22.72
C ARG A 190 22.25 -16.24 23.66
N LYS A 191 21.24 -16.71 24.40
CA LYS A 191 21.33 -17.90 25.27
C LYS A 191 20.89 -19.17 24.56
N ASN A 192 19.74 -19.13 23.89
CA ASN A 192 19.22 -20.29 23.18
C ASN A 192 18.23 -19.88 22.10
N ARG A 193 18.57 -20.13 20.82
CA ARG A 193 17.74 -19.80 19.66
C ARG A 193 17.26 -18.34 19.71
N GLU A 194 15.99 -18.15 20.09
CA GLU A 194 15.28 -16.87 20.09
C GLU A 194 15.31 -16.17 21.47
N TRP A 195 16.06 -16.70 22.45
CA TRP A 195 16.19 -16.16 23.81
C TRP A 195 17.55 -15.49 24.05
N PHE A 196 17.54 -14.32 24.69
CA PHE A 196 18.67 -13.41 24.88
C PHE A 196 18.71 -12.88 26.31
N VAL A 197 19.89 -12.54 26.84
CA VAL A 197 20.01 -11.76 28.08
C VAL A 197 20.02 -10.29 27.72
N LEU A 198 18.94 -9.58 28.01
CA LEU A 198 18.77 -8.17 27.66
C LEU A 198 18.52 -7.36 28.93
N ASP A 199 19.27 -6.27 29.08
CA ASP A 199 19.05 -5.26 30.11
C ASP A 199 18.13 -4.13 29.60
N ASN A 200 17.79 -3.20 30.48
CA ASN A 200 16.95 -2.05 30.16
C ASN A 200 17.52 -1.17 29.05
N GLU A 201 18.84 -1.06 28.94
CA GLU A 201 19.48 -0.26 27.88
C GLU A 201 19.29 -0.96 26.52
N ASN A 202 19.34 -2.29 26.46
CA ASN A 202 19.09 -3.03 25.23
C ASN A 202 17.62 -2.93 24.80
N LEU A 203 16.69 -2.94 25.75
CA LEU A 203 15.28 -2.73 25.44
C LEU A 203 15.03 -1.33 24.88
N LYS A 204 15.72 -0.32 25.42
CA LYS A 204 15.69 1.05 24.90
C LYS A 204 16.29 1.14 23.50
N GLU A 205 17.44 0.49 23.28
CA GLU A 205 18.09 0.40 21.97
C GLU A 205 17.16 -0.25 20.93
N ILE A 206 16.42 -1.31 21.31
CA ILE A 206 15.41 -1.92 20.42
C ILE A 206 14.30 -0.92 20.09
N LYS A 207 13.78 -0.19 21.08
CA LYS A 207 12.75 0.84 20.86
C LYS A 207 13.25 1.91 19.87
N GLU A 208 14.47 2.40 20.06
CA GLU A 208 15.09 3.40 19.18
C GLU A 208 15.34 2.85 17.77
N TYR A 209 15.77 1.60 17.65
CA TYR A 209 16.02 0.94 16.37
C TYR A 209 14.75 0.75 15.53
N ILE A 210 13.63 0.43 16.16
CA ILE A 210 12.34 0.18 15.47
C ILE A 210 11.56 1.49 15.21
N GLY A 211 11.76 2.51 16.03
CA GLY A 211 11.00 3.76 16.00
C GLY A 211 9.71 3.70 16.84
N GLU A 212 9.07 4.86 17.07
CA GLU A 212 7.93 5.05 18.00
C GLU A 212 6.59 4.41 17.54
N ASN A 213 6.60 3.32 16.77
CA ASN A 213 5.38 2.58 16.36
C ASN A 213 5.00 1.49 17.38
N LEU A 214 4.97 1.87 18.66
CA LEU A 214 4.60 0.98 19.76
C LEU A 214 3.09 0.76 19.77
N ILE A 215 2.62 -0.50 19.74
CA ILE A 215 1.18 -0.80 19.81
C ILE A 215 0.72 -0.81 21.27
N VAL A 216 1.55 -1.35 22.17
CA VAL A 216 1.20 -1.48 23.58
C VAL A 216 2.44 -1.30 24.45
N GLU A 217 2.37 -0.33 25.36
CA GLU A 217 3.17 -0.31 26.60
C GLU A 217 2.24 -0.85 27.69
N LEU A 218 2.60 -1.96 28.35
CA LEU A 218 1.81 -2.51 29.44
C LEU A 218 2.45 -2.15 30.77
N ASP A 219 1.65 -1.54 31.65
CA ASP A 219 1.94 -1.41 33.06
C ASP A 219 1.83 -2.79 33.77
N GLU A 220 2.21 -2.86 35.05
CA GLU A 220 2.38 -4.09 35.85
C GLU A 220 1.20 -5.08 35.82
N ASP A 221 0.01 -4.63 35.40
CA ASP A 221 -1.25 -5.40 35.39
C ASP A 221 -1.76 -5.84 34.00
N GLY A 222 -1.05 -5.52 32.91
CA GLY A 222 -1.34 -6.12 31.59
C GLY A 222 -2.64 -5.67 30.89
N LEU A 223 -3.13 -4.46 31.14
CA LEU A 223 -4.27 -3.85 30.43
C LEU A 223 -3.83 -2.77 29.44
N GLU A 224 -4.35 -2.82 28.20
CA GLU A 224 -4.10 -1.86 27.12
C GLU A 224 -4.66 -0.46 27.44
N ARG A 225 -3.89 0.60 27.20
CA ARG A 225 -4.44 1.95 26.94
C ARG A 225 -3.74 2.58 25.73
N GLU A 226 -4.52 3.03 24.75
CA GLU A 226 -4.05 3.90 23.67
C GLU A 226 -3.53 5.23 24.28
N LYS A 227 -2.33 5.70 23.86
CA LYS A 227 -1.86 7.03 24.26
C LYS A 227 -2.73 8.10 23.58
N PRO A 228 -3.24 9.11 24.32
CA PRO A 228 -3.88 10.25 23.69
C PRO A 228 -2.86 10.98 22.79
N ILE A 229 -3.30 11.39 21.61
CA ILE A 229 -2.54 12.30 20.75
C ILE A 229 -2.40 13.63 21.52
N ASP A 230 -1.17 14.08 21.71
CA ASP A 230 -0.86 15.34 22.38
C ASP A 230 -1.18 16.51 21.45
N ASP A 231 -2.36 17.10 21.62
CA ASP A 231 -2.83 18.27 20.88
C ASP A 231 -2.06 19.57 21.24
N SER A 232 -1.05 19.53 22.11
CA SER A 232 -0.23 20.71 22.45
C SER A 232 0.81 21.10 21.38
N LYS A 233 0.84 20.39 20.25
CA LYS A 233 1.67 20.71 19.07
C LYS A 233 0.87 20.98 17.78
N LEU A 234 -0.36 21.47 17.91
CA LEU A 234 -1.12 22.13 16.83
C LEU A 234 -1.17 23.64 17.03
#